data_AF-A0A2W0C0Q9-F1
#
_entry.id   AF-A0A2W0C0Q9-F1
#
_cell.length_a   1.000
_cell.length_b   1.000
_cell.length_c   1.000
_cell.angle_alpha   90.00
_cell.angle_beta   90.00
_cell.angle_gamma   90.00
#
_symmetry.space_group_name_H-M   'P 1'
#
loop_
_entity.id
_entity.type
_entity.pdbx_description
1 polymer ?
#
loop_
_entity_poly.entity_id
_entity_poly.type
_entity_poly.pdbx_seq_one_letter_code
_entity_poly.pdbx_strand_id
1 'polypeptide(L)'
;MEPAESSVETILHWPEGLEPGPRSARTGKELVLYRIPRAYLQTVFFRSSDCDLHLEISETPNKSAPRMIVETPGTMEYCEPRASLFVDLKRRGITVTDVNQELSQPGQVEVVGVAFRDQAHPVWFARGSERVTTLWELHPAVVKTLP
;
A
#
# COMPACT_ATOMS: atom_id res chain seq x y z
N MET A 1 -5.47 -19.95 4.40
CA MET A 1 -4.16 -20.03 3.72
C MET A 1 -3.27 -19.04 4.43
N GLU A 2 -2.12 -19.48 4.95
CA GLU A 2 -1.18 -18.56 5.60
C GLU A 2 -0.58 -17.62 4.55
N PRO A 3 -0.42 -16.31 4.84
CA PRO A 3 0.23 -15.39 3.92
C PRO A 3 1.68 -15.79 3.65
N ALA A 4 2.16 -15.59 2.43
CA ALA A 4 3.57 -15.67 2.10
C ALA A 4 4.31 -14.45 2.68
N GLU A 5 5.42 -14.68 3.38
CA GLU A 5 6.24 -13.60 3.92
C GLU A 5 7.00 -12.87 2.80
N SER A 6 7.05 -11.54 2.87
CA SER A 6 7.83 -10.69 1.98
C SER A 6 8.32 -9.44 2.72
N SER A 7 9.16 -8.64 2.05
CA SER A 7 9.54 -7.30 2.48
C SER A 7 9.19 -6.27 1.41
N VAL A 8 9.25 -4.97 1.74
CA VAL A 8 9.08 -3.91 0.74
C VAL A 8 10.21 -4.03 -0.28
N GLU A 9 11.46 -4.18 0.19
CA GLU A 9 12.62 -4.37 -0.67
C GLU A 9 12.44 -5.53 -1.66
N THR A 10 11.88 -6.66 -1.21
CA THR A 10 11.64 -7.82 -2.09
C THR A 10 10.63 -7.50 -3.19
N ILE A 11 9.54 -6.79 -2.86
CA ILE A 11 8.48 -6.46 -3.81
C ILE A 11 8.97 -5.44 -4.84
N LEU A 12 9.74 -4.45 -4.41
CA LEU A 12 10.34 -3.43 -5.30
C LEU A 12 11.21 -4.05 -6.41
N HIS A 13 11.78 -5.24 -6.17
CA HIS A 13 12.59 -5.95 -7.15
C HIS A 13 11.82 -7.02 -7.94
N TRP A 14 10.49 -7.12 -7.77
CA TRP A 14 9.71 -8.06 -8.56
C TRP A 14 9.70 -7.66 -10.04
N PRO A 15 9.84 -8.63 -10.96
CA PRO A 15 9.78 -8.33 -12.38
C PRO A 15 8.39 -7.81 -12.75
N GLU A 16 8.36 -6.71 -13.48
CA GLU A 16 7.12 -6.07 -13.90
C GLU A 16 6.60 -6.61 -15.23
N GLY A 17 7.38 -7.38 -15.98
CA GLY A 17 6.94 -8.11 -17.18
C GLY A 17 6.19 -7.28 -18.21
N LEU A 18 5.42 -7.97 -19.07
CA LEU A 18 4.50 -7.33 -20.02
C LEU A 18 3.18 -6.97 -19.34
N GLU A 19 2.58 -5.86 -19.77
CA GLU A 19 1.25 -5.42 -19.38
C GLU A 19 0.19 -6.50 -19.59
N PRO A 20 -0.58 -6.88 -18.55
CA PRO A 20 -1.67 -7.81 -18.73
C PRO A 20 -2.82 -7.04 -19.39
N GLY A 21 -3.37 -7.55 -20.49
CA GLY A 21 -4.56 -6.91 -21.08
C GLY A 21 -5.72 -6.82 -20.07
N PRO A 22 -6.67 -5.87 -20.21
CA PRO A 22 -7.71 -5.58 -19.21
C PRO A 22 -8.62 -6.74 -18.79
N ARG A 23 -8.63 -7.83 -19.56
CA ARG A 23 -9.41 -9.05 -19.32
C ARG A 23 -8.55 -10.29 -19.09
N SER A 24 -7.24 -10.11 -18.95
CA SER A 24 -6.32 -11.20 -18.67
C SER A 24 -6.63 -11.75 -17.28
N ALA A 25 -6.67 -13.07 -17.17
CA ALA A 25 -6.75 -13.69 -15.86
C ALA A 25 -5.52 -13.31 -15.03
N ARG A 26 -5.73 -13.06 -13.74
CA ARG A 26 -4.64 -12.88 -12.78
C ARG A 26 -3.81 -14.16 -12.71
N THR A 27 -2.48 -14.02 -12.56
CA THR A 27 -1.58 -15.18 -12.49
C THR A 27 -0.44 -14.96 -11.49
N GLY A 28 0.21 -16.05 -11.09
CA GLY A 28 1.43 -15.99 -10.29
C GLY A 28 1.24 -15.23 -8.97
N LYS A 29 2.01 -14.15 -8.79
CA LYS A 29 2.02 -13.33 -7.57
C LYS A 29 0.66 -12.73 -7.25
N GLU A 30 -0.16 -12.43 -8.25
CA GLU A 30 -1.49 -11.84 -8.06
C GLU A 30 -2.52 -12.82 -7.46
N LEU A 31 -2.15 -14.09 -7.32
CA LEU A 31 -2.96 -15.14 -6.69
C LEU A 31 -2.45 -15.49 -5.28
N VAL A 32 -1.46 -14.75 -4.77
CA VAL A 32 -0.81 -15.01 -3.48
C VAL A 32 -1.16 -13.88 -2.51
N LEU A 33 -1.58 -14.28 -1.31
CA LEU A 33 -1.70 -13.38 -0.18
C LEU A 33 -0.31 -13.22 0.46
N TYR A 34 0.15 -11.98 0.61
CA TYR A 34 1.45 -11.66 1.20
C TYR A 34 1.29 -10.99 2.56
N ARG A 35 2.27 -11.21 3.44
CA ARG A 35 2.48 -10.43 4.66
C ARG A 35 3.83 -9.74 4.60
N ILE A 36 3.83 -8.43 4.85
CA ILE A 36 5.02 -7.63 5.13
C ILE A 36 5.00 -7.38 6.63
N PRO A 37 5.83 -8.09 7.42
CA PRO A 37 5.78 -8.05 8.89
C PRO A 37 6.18 -6.69 9.46
N ARG A 38 6.97 -5.91 8.71
CA ARG A 38 7.41 -4.57 9.09
C ARG A 38 7.71 -3.75 7.84
N ALA A 39 7.10 -2.58 7.76
CA ALA A 39 7.43 -1.51 6.84
C ALA A 39 7.27 -0.16 7.54
N TYR A 40 7.64 0.92 6.87
CA TYR A 40 7.49 2.28 7.36
C TYR A 40 6.50 3.03 6.48
N LEU A 41 5.37 3.43 7.07
CA LEU A 41 4.34 4.26 6.46
C LEU A 41 4.89 5.67 6.22
N GLN A 42 4.94 6.07 4.96
CA GLN A 42 5.52 7.35 4.53
C GLN A 42 4.44 8.38 4.24
N THR A 43 3.38 7.97 3.56
CA THR A 43 2.26 8.83 3.20
C THR A 43 0.93 8.13 3.40
N VAL A 44 -0.14 8.91 3.59
CA VAL A 44 -1.51 8.40 3.69
C VAL A 44 -2.50 9.43 3.13
N PHE A 45 -3.48 8.98 2.37
CA PHE A 45 -4.66 9.77 2.00
C PHE A 45 -5.84 8.90 1.62
N PHE A 46 -7.04 9.45 1.76
CA PHE A 46 -8.26 8.81 1.34
C PHE A 46 -8.64 9.28 -0.07
N ARG A 47 -8.78 8.36 -1.00
CA ARG A 47 -9.17 8.71 -2.36
C ARG A 47 -10.67 8.50 -2.55
N SER A 48 -11.40 9.59 -2.70
CA SER A 48 -12.87 9.56 -2.78
C SER A 48 -13.41 8.94 -4.08
N SER A 49 -12.62 8.88 -5.15
CA SER A 49 -13.06 8.36 -6.46
C SER A 49 -13.20 6.84 -6.50
N ASP A 50 -12.34 6.11 -5.79
CA ASP A 50 -12.38 4.65 -5.67
C ASP A 50 -12.73 4.19 -4.24
N CYS A 51 -12.91 5.12 -3.31
CA CYS A 51 -13.23 4.89 -1.90
C CYS A 51 -12.14 4.14 -1.13
N ASP A 52 -10.90 4.16 -1.62
CA ASP A 52 -9.79 3.44 -1.03
C ASP A 52 -8.96 4.34 -0.13
N LEU A 53 -8.36 3.76 0.89
CA LEU A 53 -7.29 4.39 1.65
C LEU A 53 -5.97 4.07 0.97
N HIS A 54 -5.28 5.08 0.48
CA HIS A 54 -4.01 4.99 -0.22
C HIS A 54 -2.86 5.26 0.74
N LEU A 55 -1.88 4.36 0.74
CA LEU A 55 -0.70 4.44 1.59
C LEU A 55 0.56 4.20 0.77
N GLU A 56 1.62 4.94 1.06
CA GLU A 56 2.97 4.59 0.58
C GLU A 56 3.78 4.02 1.74
N ILE A 57 4.42 2.87 1.51
CA ILE A 57 5.30 2.24 2.48
C ILE A 57 6.71 2.09 1.92
N SER A 58 7.69 2.01 2.82
CA SER A 58 9.10 1.83 2.50
C SER A 58 9.75 0.82 3.45
N GLU A 59 10.88 0.24 3.06
CA GLU A 59 11.64 -0.70 3.90
C GLU A 59 12.26 -0.02 5.13
N THR A 60 12.61 1.27 5.02
CA THR A 60 13.32 2.04 6.05
C THR A 60 12.57 3.34 6.36
N PRO A 61 12.78 3.96 7.54
CA PRO A 61 12.12 5.23 7.85
C PRO A 61 12.68 6.42 7.05
N ASN A 62 13.68 6.22 6.18
CA ASN A 62 14.25 7.31 5.40
C ASN A 62 13.21 7.88 4.44
N LYS A 63 13.02 9.20 4.49
CA LYS A 63 12.10 9.94 3.63
C LYS A 63 12.44 9.81 2.15
N SER A 64 13.70 9.59 1.78
CA SER A 64 14.12 9.36 0.40
C SER A 64 14.11 7.88 -0.02
N ALA A 65 13.65 6.97 0.84
CA ALA A 65 13.62 5.55 0.53
C ALA A 65 12.65 5.26 -0.63
N PRO A 66 12.98 4.30 -1.52
CA PRO A 66 12.04 3.74 -2.47
C PRO A 66 10.77 3.21 -1.80
N ARG A 67 9.64 3.39 -2.45
CA ARG A 67 8.30 3.10 -1.92
C ARG A 67 7.50 2.23 -2.87
N MET A 68 6.52 1.55 -2.29
CA MET A 68 5.42 0.91 -3.00
C MET A 68 4.08 1.39 -2.43
N ILE A 69 3.01 1.18 -3.19
CA ILE A 69 1.65 1.54 -2.80
C ILE A 69 0.98 0.36 -2.10
N VAL A 70 0.12 0.69 -1.14
CA VAL A 70 -0.81 -0.21 -0.48
C VAL A 70 -2.17 0.47 -0.46
N GLU A 71 -3.21 -0.24 -0.89
CA GLU A 71 -4.58 0.29 -0.91
C GLU A 71 -5.50 -0.58 -0.03
N THR A 72 -6.24 0.08 0.88
CA THR A 72 -7.26 -0.58 1.73
C THR A 72 -8.66 -0.22 1.23
N PRO A 73 -9.45 -1.21 0.77
CA PRO A 73 -10.74 -0.96 0.12
C PRO A 73 -11.79 -0.24 0.96
N GLY A 74 -12.74 0.43 0.28
CA GLY A 74 -13.98 0.97 0.85
C GLY A 74 -15.08 -0.03 1.19
N THR A 75 -14.85 -1.33 0.97
CA THR A 75 -15.90 -2.35 1.13
C THR A 75 -16.10 -2.78 2.58
N MET A 76 -17.26 -3.37 2.85
CA MET A 76 -17.69 -3.75 4.20
C MET A 76 -16.69 -4.65 4.92
N GLU A 77 -15.98 -5.53 4.19
CA GLU A 77 -14.98 -6.44 4.74
C GLU A 77 -13.77 -5.71 5.33
N TYR A 78 -13.49 -4.47 4.90
CA TYR A 78 -12.32 -3.69 5.33
C TYR A 78 -12.68 -2.56 6.30
N CYS A 79 -13.96 -2.37 6.63
CA CYS A 79 -14.42 -1.31 7.53
C CYS A 79 -13.73 -1.36 8.91
N GLU A 80 -13.70 -2.52 9.56
CA GLU A 80 -13.12 -2.66 10.90
C GLU A 80 -11.59 -2.40 10.88
N PRO A 81 -10.79 -3.06 10.00
CA PRO A 81 -9.37 -2.75 9.88
C PRO A 81 -9.08 -1.26 9.60
N ARG A 82 -9.87 -0.62 8.73
CA ARG A 82 -9.72 0.81 8.43
C ARG A 82 -10.03 1.70 9.63
N ALA A 83 -11.10 1.40 10.36
CA ALA A 83 -11.46 2.14 11.55
C ALA A 83 -10.35 2.05 12.61
N SER A 84 -9.78 0.86 12.83
CA SER A 84 -8.63 0.66 13.72
C SER A 84 -7.43 1.49 13.29
N LEU A 85 -7.07 1.44 12.00
CA LEU A 85 -5.96 2.23 11.47
C LEU A 85 -6.18 3.74 11.64
N PHE A 86 -7.39 4.24 11.35
CA PHE A 86 -7.71 5.66 11.55
C PHE A 86 -7.59 6.09 13.01
N VAL A 87 -8.05 5.25 13.95
CA VAL A 87 -7.91 5.52 15.38
C VAL A 87 -6.42 5.59 15.77
N ASP A 88 -5.60 4.67 15.28
CA ASP A 88 -4.17 4.64 15.60
C ASP A 88 -3.40 5.81 14.97
N LEU A 89 -3.69 6.16 13.72
CA LEU A 89 -3.12 7.34 13.07
C LEU A 89 -3.51 8.62 13.83
N LYS A 90 -4.78 8.75 14.23
CA LYS A 90 -5.27 9.89 15.02
C LYS A 90 -4.56 10.00 16.37
N ARG A 91 -4.31 8.88 17.06
CA ARG A 91 -3.52 8.85 18.31
C ARG A 91 -2.09 9.36 18.12
N ARG A 92 -1.52 9.18 16.93
CA ARG A 92 -0.21 9.71 16.52
C ARG A 92 -0.27 11.15 16.00
N GLY A 93 -1.42 11.82 16.10
CA GLY A 93 -1.62 13.19 15.63
C GLY A 93 -1.81 13.32 14.11
N ILE A 94 -2.07 12.21 13.41
CA ILE A 94 -2.25 12.18 11.96
C ILE A 94 -3.75 12.16 11.66
N THR A 95 -4.25 13.20 10.98
CA THR A 95 -5.64 13.25 10.50
C THR A 95 -5.66 12.87 9.02
N VAL A 96 -6.29 11.76 8.67
CA VAL A 96 -6.40 11.37 7.25
C VAL A 96 -7.34 12.32 6.52
N THR A 97 -6.89 12.81 5.37
CA THR A 97 -7.64 13.70 4.46
C THR A 97 -7.68 13.11 3.05
N ASP A 98 -8.30 13.83 2.12
CA ASP A 98 -8.32 13.50 0.70
C ASP A 98 -7.08 13.95 -0.09
N VAL A 99 -6.20 14.74 0.53
CA VAL A 99 -4.89 15.12 0.00
C VAL A 99 -3.80 14.16 0.46
N ASN A 100 -2.85 13.80 -0.42
CA ASN A 100 -1.64 13.03 -0.09
C ASN A 100 -0.83 13.76 1.00
N GLN A 101 -0.70 13.13 2.16
CA GLN A 101 0.04 13.68 3.30
C GLN A 101 1.30 12.87 3.57
N GLU A 102 2.46 13.52 3.48
CA GLU A 102 3.70 12.94 3.96
C GLU A 102 3.80 13.07 5.49
N LEU A 103 3.97 11.93 6.17
CA LEU A 103 4.07 11.89 7.63
C LEU A 103 5.39 12.52 8.09
N SER A 104 5.38 13.41 9.08
CA SER A 104 6.62 13.99 9.62
C SER A 104 7.57 12.92 10.17
N GLN A 105 7.02 11.85 10.77
CA GLN A 105 7.75 10.69 11.25
C GLN A 105 7.11 9.41 10.68
N PRO A 106 7.84 8.63 9.86
CA PRO A 106 7.32 7.38 9.33
C PRO A 106 7.00 6.38 10.43
N GLY A 107 5.76 5.92 10.48
CA GLY A 107 5.29 4.96 11.47
C GLY A 107 5.53 3.52 11.02
N GLN A 108 5.90 2.63 11.94
CA GLN A 108 6.00 1.21 11.61
C GLN A 108 4.61 0.60 11.41
N VAL A 109 4.50 -0.25 10.38
CA VAL A 109 3.26 -0.95 10.03
C VAL A 109 3.53 -2.40 9.65
N GLU A 110 2.54 -3.25 9.89
CA GLU A 110 2.39 -4.57 9.25
C GLU A 110 1.35 -4.44 8.14
N VAL A 111 1.60 -5.12 7.01
CA VAL A 111 0.67 -5.17 5.87
C VAL A 111 0.37 -6.60 5.49
N VAL A 112 -0.90 -6.92 5.28
CA VAL A 112 -1.33 -8.19 4.68
C VAL A 112 -2.21 -7.88 3.49
N GLY A 113 -1.86 -8.36 2.29
CA GLY A 113 -2.62 -8.04 1.09
C GLY A 113 -2.26 -8.89 -0.11
N VAL A 114 -3.05 -8.75 -1.18
CA VAL A 114 -2.82 -9.47 -2.43
C VAL A 114 -2.01 -8.58 -3.36
N ALA A 115 -1.02 -9.17 -4.06
CA ALA A 115 -0.27 -8.42 -5.05
C ALA A 115 -1.19 -8.02 -6.22
N PHE A 116 -1.07 -6.77 -6.65
CA PHE A 116 -1.71 -6.27 -7.84
C PHE A 116 -0.73 -5.40 -8.61
N ARG A 117 -0.74 -5.50 -9.94
CA ARG A 117 0.13 -4.69 -10.79
C ARG A 117 -0.70 -3.56 -11.39
N ASP A 118 -0.67 -2.38 -10.77
CA ASP A 118 -1.37 -1.21 -11.28
C ASP A 118 -0.48 -0.41 -12.23
N GLN A 119 -0.87 -0.43 -13.50
CA GLN A 119 -0.14 0.22 -14.58
C GLN A 119 -0.62 1.66 -14.82
N ALA A 120 -1.56 2.16 -14.01
CA ALA A 120 -1.91 3.56 -13.97
C ALA A 120 -0.85 4.40 -13.23
N HIS A 121 0.07 3.78 -12.46
CA HIS A 121 1.14 4.49 -11.72
C HIS A 121 1.94 5.51 -12.55
N PRO A 122 2.34 5.25 -13.81
CA PRO A 122 3.19 6.16 -14.58
C PRO A 122 2.44 7.19 -15.46
N VAL A 123 1.12 7.04 -15.71
CA VAL A 123 0.48 7.72 -16.86
C VAL A 123 -0.62 8.72 -16.47
N TRP A 124 -1.14 8.68 -15.24
CA TRP A 124 -2.23 9.57 -14.81
C TRP A 124 -1.98 10.10 -13.41
N PHE A 125 -1.73 11.42 -13.28
CA PHE A 125 -1.64 12.19 -12.03
C PHE A 125 -1.33 11.33 -10.79
N ALA A 126 -0.16 10.69 -10.85
CA ALA A 126 0.61 10.08 -9.78
C ALA A 126 -0.23 9.49 -8.61
N ARG A 127 -0.65 8.22 -8.74
CA ARG A 127 -1.26 7.45 -7.63
C ARG A 127 -0.36 7.36 -6.37
N GLY A 128 0.93 7.63 -6.52
CA GLY A 128 1.85 7.85 -5.40
C GLY A 128 2.95 8.83 -5.76
N SER A 129 3.77 9.19 -4.78
CA SER A 129 4.85 10.16 -4.93
C SER A 129 5.93 9.72 -5.93
N GLU A 130 6.84 10.64 -6.26
CA GLU A 130 8.06 10.38 -7.06
C GLU A 130 8.97 9.28 -6.48
N ARG A 131 8.72 8.85 -5.24
CA ARG A 131 9.49 7.78 -4.56
C ARG A 131 8.85 6.41 -4.75
N VAL A 132 7.66 6.32 -5.32
CA VAL A 132 7.07 5.04 -5.73
C VAL A 132 7.83 4.54 -6.96
N THR A 133 8.49 3.39 -6.83
CA THR A 133 9.47 2.91 -7.82
C THR A 133 9.06 1.60 -8.49
N THR A 134 7.83 1.15 -8.25
CA THR A 134 7.30 -0.07 -8.87
C THR A 134 5.81 0.07 -9.24
N LEU A 135 5.40 -0.74 -10.21
CA LEU A 135 4.01 -0.99 -10.59
C LEU A 135 3.30 -1.96 -9.65
N TRP A 136 4.03 -2.67 -8.78
CA TRP A 136 3.44 -3.57 -7.81
C TRP A 136 2.89 -2.82 -6.59
N GLU A 137 1.64 -3.12 -6.24
CA GLU A 137 0.99 -2.71 -5.01
C GLU A 137 0.44 -3.92 -4.26
N LEU A 138 0.07 -3.71 -2.99
CA LEU A 138 -0.81 -4.63 -2.28
C LEU A 138 -2.22 -4.04 -2.24
N HIS A 139 -3.13 -4.65 -2.99
CA HIS A 139 -4.52 -4.25 -3.08
C HIS A 139 -5.39 -5.45 -3.51
N PRO A 140 -6.39 -5.85 -2.70
CA PRO A 140 -6.75 -5.29 -1.41
C PRO A 140 -5.76 -5.67 -0.29
N ALA A 141 -5.61 -4.77 0.68
CA ALA A 141 -4.73 -4.96 1.82
C ALA A 141 -5.35 -4.50 3.15
N VAL A 142 -4.90 -5.09 4.24
CA VAL A 142 -5.09 -4.66 5.62
C VAL A 142 -3.77 -4.11 6.15
N VAL A 143 -3.80 -2.94 6.78
CA VAL A 143 -2.63 -2.30 7.38
C VAL A 143 -2.87 -2.10 8.88
N LYS A 144 -1.89 -2.47 9.69
CA LYS A 144 -1.90 -2.30 11.15
C LYS A 144 -0.70 -1.50 11.59
N THR A 145 -0.88 -0.54 12.50
CA THR A 145 0.27 0.15 13.10
C THR A 145 0.98 -0.74 14.10
N LEU A 146 2.30 -0.66 14.14
CA LEU A 146 3.14 -1.38 15.11
C LEU A 146 3.56 -0.43 16.25
N PRO A 147 3.81 -0.95 17.46
CA PRO A 147 4.23 -0.17 18.62
C PRO A 147 5.41 0.77 18.35
#